data_AF-A0A849V7L6-F1
#
_entry.id   AF-A0A849V7L6-F1
#
_cell.length_a   1.000
_cell.length_b   1.000
_cell.length_c   1.000
_cell.angle_alpha   90.00
_cell.angle_beta   90.00
_cell.angle_gamma   90.00
#
_symmetry.space_group_name_H-M   'P 1'
#
loop_
_entity.id
_entity.type
_entity.pdbx_description
1 polymer ?
#
loop_
_entity_poly.entity_id
_entity_poly.type
_entity_poly.pdbx_seq_one_letter_code
_entity_poly.pdbx_strand_id
1 'polypeptide(L)'
;MLVAWGGEKQNGTILFDINGTGCANVAGWEKLAEFLEPLSARLTRVDLAYDDYEGKIIDYEKFRQWYFDGQFNTNGRPPEPSEIGHLPPHKGRTFYVGNRQSVKMVRGYEKGRQLKQPDSPWFRAEVEFKSGGRVLPLDMLINPTKYNADLVKSLLPR
;
A
#
# COMPACT_ATOMS: atom_id res chain seq x y z
N MET A 1 -12.88 10.40 1.42
CA MET A 1 -12.04 11.61 1.44
C MET A 1 -12.34 12.37 2.72
N LEU A 2 -11.30 12.81 3.42
CA LEU A 2 -11.37 13.62 4.63
C LEU A 2 -10.53 14.88 4.42
N VAL A 3 -11.08 16.03 4.80
CA VAL A 3 -10.35 17.29 4.89
C VAL A 3 -10.46 17.76 6.33
N ALA A 4 -9.33 18.06 6.97
CA ALA A 4 -9.31 18.54 8.34
C ALA A 4 -8.41 19.78 8.46
N TRP A 5 -8.88 20.79 9.18
CA TRP A 5 -8.16 22.05 9.43
C TRP A 5 -8.51 22.60 10.82
N GLY A 6 -7.79 23.64 11.27
CA GLY A 6 -8.16 24.39 12.47
C GLY A 6 -7.68 23.79 13.80
N GLY A 7 -6.82 22.77 13.80
CA GLY A 7 -6.17 22.29 15.01
C GLY A 7 -5.06 23.24 15.48
N GLU A 8 -5.06 23.63 16.75
CA GLU A 8 -4.05 24.56 17.31
C GLU A 8 -2.61 24.06 17.08
N LYS A 9 -2.38 22.75 17.22
CA LYS A 9 -1.07 22.10 16.98
C LYS A 9 -0.74 21.88 15.50
N GLN A 10 -1.66 22.16 14.58
CA GLN A 10 -1.47 22.01 13.14
C GLN A 10 -0.86 23.26 12.51
N ASN A 11 -0.65 24.35 13.27
CA ASN A 11 0.04 25.57 12.84
C ASN A 11 -0.46 26.11 11.48
N GLY A 12 -1.78 26.15 11.29
CA GLY A 12 -2.41 26.64 10.06
C GLY A 12 -2.33 25.70 8.86
N THR A 13 -1.94 24.43 9.04
CA THR A 13 -1.95 23.43 7.97
C THR A 13 -3.31 22.75 7.79
N ILE A 14 -3.50 22.19 6.59
CA ILE A 14 -4.68 21.40 6.21
C ILE A 14 -4.22 19.95 5.99
N LEU A 15 -4.94 19.00 6.59
CA LEU A 15 -4.79 17.58 6.28
C LEU A 15 -5.79 17.21 5.18
N PHE A 16 -5.28 16.57 4.15
CA PHE A 16 -6.05 15.96 3.07
C PHE A 16 -5.78 14.46 3.04
N ASP A 17 -6.81 13.64 3.27
CA ASP A 17 -6.73 12.18 3.27
C ASP A 17 -7.71 11.59 2.24
N ILE A 18 -7.15 10.93 1.24
CA ILE A 18 -7.90 10.16 0.25
C ILE A 18 -7.77 8.68 0.61
N ASN A 19 -8.87 8.10 1.10
CA ASN A 19 -8.95 6.67 1.37
C ASN A 19 -8.98 5.84 0.07
N GLY A 20 -8.82 4.51 0.19
CA GLY A 20 -8.71 3.62 -0.98
C GLY A 20 -9.88 3.73 -1.99
N THR A 21 -11.12 3.94 -1.52
CA THR A 21 -12.27 4.19 -2.40
C THR A 21 -12.14 5.52 -3.15
N GLY A 22 -11.63 6.56 -2.49
CA GLY A 22 -11.33 7.84 -3.14
C GLY A 22 -10.22 7.71 -4.17
N CYS A 23 -9.14 6.98 -3.86
CA CYS A 23 -8.02 6.77 -4.79
C CYS A 23 -8.46 6.08 -6.08
N ALA A 24 -9.41 5.14 -6.00
CA ALA A 24 -9.97 4.47 -7.18
C ALA A 24 -10.72 5.41 -8.13
N ASN A 25 -11.11 6.60 -7.67
CA ASN A 25 -11.81 7.60 -8.48
C ASN A 25 -10.89 8.75 -8.93
N VAL A 26 -9.60 8.72 -8.59
CA VAL A 26 -8.63 9.72 -9.05
C VAL A 26 -8.24 9.40 -10.49
N ALA A 27 -8.66 10.26 -11.42
CA ALA A 27 -8.43 10.06 -12.86
C ALA A 27 -7.09 10.61 -13.37
N GLY A 28 -6.34 11.37 -12.56
CA GLY A 28 -5.06 11.96 -12.98
C GLY A 28 -4.18 12.29 -11.78
N TRP A 29 -3.23 11.39 -11.48
CA TRP A 29 -2.29 11.56 -10.37
C TRP A 29 -1.25 12.65 -10.66
N GLU A 30 -0.94 12.85 -11.93
CA GLU A 30 -0.07 13.92 -12.43
C GLU A 30 -0.66 15.29 -12.10
N LYS A 31 -1.94 15.50 -12.44
CA LYS A 31 -2.65 16.74 -12.12
C LYS A 31 -2.72 17.01 -10.63
N LEU A 32 -2.89 15.95 -9.82
CA LEU A 32 -2.86 16.07 -8.38
C LEU A 32 -1.46 16.48 -7.89
N ALA A 33 -0.40 15.87 -8.40
CA ALA A 33 0.96 16.24 -8.05
C ALA A 33 1.30 17.69 -8.46
N GLU A 34 0.93 18.11 -9.68
CA GLU A 34 1.07 19.48 -10.18
C GLU A 34 0.33 20.50 -9.31
N PHE A 35 -0.87 20.15 -8.83
CA PHE A 35 -1.63 20.99 -7.91
C PHE A 35 -0.97 21.10 -6.52
N LEU A 36 -0.36 20.02 -6.04
CA LEU A 36 0.24 19.94 -4.71
C LEU A 36 1.63 20.59 -4.62
N GLU A 37 2.38 20.60 -5.72
CA GLU A 37 3.75 21.13 -5.79
C GLU A 37 3.87 22.62 -5.36
N PRO A 38 3.12 23.58 -5.93
CA PRO A 38 3.23 24.98 -5.53
C PRO A 38 2.76 25.24 -4.09
N LEU A 39 1.95 24.32 -3.53
CA LEU A 39 1.51 24.37 -2.14
C LEU A 39 2.57 23.87 -1.15
N SER A 40 3.72 23.39 -1.64
CA SER A 40 4.74 22.72 -0.81
C SER A 40 4.14 21.60 0.04
N ALA A 41 3.15 20.90 -0.53
CA ALA A 41 2.44 19.85 0.18
C ALA A 41 3.37 18.68 0.50
N ARG A 42 3.14 18.06 1.66
CA ARG A 42 3.95 16.93 2.14
C ARG A 42 3.11 15.68 2.19
N LEU A 43 3.55 14.63 1.50
CA LEU A 43 3.00 13.30 1.71
C LEU A 43 3.43 12.81 3.10
N THR A 44 2.47 12.67 4.01
CA THR A 44 2.69 12.09 5.33
C THR A 44 2.51 10.57 5.32
N ARG A 45 1.70 10.08 4.37
CA ARG A 45 1.46 8.67 4.09
C ARG A 45 1.10 8.47 2.62
N VAL A 46 1.56 7.37 2.03
CA VAL A 46 1.11 6.89 0.71
C VAL A 46 1.11 5.35 0.71
N ASP A 47 0.04 4.76 0.19
CA ASP A 47 -0.10 3.30 0.06
C ASP A 47 -0.06 2.97 -1.45
N LEU A 48 1.02 2.33 -1.90
CA LEU A 48 1.20 1.95 -3.31
C LEU A 48 0.73 0.51 -3.52
N ALA A 49 -0.18 0.28 -4.46
CA ALA A 49 -0.80 -1.01 -4.69
C ALA A 49 -0.39 -1.65 -6.03
N TYR A 50 -0.31 -2.98 -6.02
CA TYR A 50 -0.32 -3.81 -7.21
C TYR A 50 -1.54 -4.75 -7.13
N ASP A 51 -2.32 -4.76 -8.21
CA ASP A 51 -3.55 -5.53 -8.32
C ASP A 51 -3.40 -6.64 -9.37
N ASP A 52 -3.58 -7.88 -8.93
CA ASP A 52 -3.75 -9.03 -9.81
C ASP A 52 -5.22 -9.44 -9.80
N TYR A 53 -5.99 -8.90 -10.75
CA TYR A 53 -7.42 -9.14 -10.86
C TYR A 53 -7.77 -10.59 -11.23
N GLU A 54 -6.87 -11.29 -11.91
CA GLU A 54 -7.09 -12.66 -12.40
C GLU A 54 -6.46 -13.73 -11.49
N GLY A 55 -5.64 -13.32 -10.51
CA GLY A 55 -4.93 -14.22 -9.60
C GLY A 55 -3.90 -15.11 -10.30
N LYS A 56 -3.38 -14.68 -11.46
CA LYS A 56 -2.44 -15.47 -12.29
C LYS A 56 -0.98 -15.28 -11.91
N ILE A 57 -0.66 -14.14 -11.30
CA ILE A 57 0.69 -13.68 -11.00
C ILE A 57 0.97 -13.84 -9.51
N ILE A 58 0.01 -13.48 -8.66
CA ILE A 58 0.12 -13.57 -7.19
C ILE A 58 -1.16 -14.05 -6.54
N ASP A 59 -0.98 -14.88 -5.52
CA ASP A 59 -2.01 -15.27 -4.58
C ASP A 59 -1.46 -15.21 -3.15
N TYR A 60 -2.28 -15.63 -2.18
CA TYR A 60 -1.88 -15.62 -0.77
C TYR A 60 -0.64 -16.49 -0.50
N GLU A 61 -0.60 -17.71 -1.03
CA GLU A 61 0.48 -18.66 -0.74
C GLU A 61 1.80 -18.20 -1.35
N LYS A 62 1.77 -17.70 -2.59
CA LYS A 62 2.95 -17.16 -3.26
C LYS A 62 3.48 -15.91 -2.55
N PHE A 63 2.60 -15.00 -2.16
CA PHE A 63 2.99 -13.81 -1.42
C PHE A 63 3.59 -14.14 -0.05
N ARG A 64 2.99 -15.13 0.65
CA ARG A 64 3.53 -15.68 1.90
C ARG A 64 4.90 -16.33 1.68
N GLN A 65 5.08 -17.08 0.60
CA GLN A 65 6.36 -17.71 0.28
C GLN A 65 7.46 -16.68 0.04
N TRP A 66 7.17 -15.55 -0.63
CA TRP A 66 8.15 -14.47 -0.81
C TRP A 66 8.71 -13.93 0.50
N TYR A 67 7.93 -13.92 1.57
CA TYR A 67 8.43 -13.57 2.89
C TYR A 67 9.47 -14.58 3.41
N PHE A 68 9.18 -15.88 3.31
CA PHE A 68 10.11 -16.93 3.71
C PHE A 68 11.36 -17.00 2.83
N ASP A 69 11.24 -16.62 1.56
CA ASP A 69 12.36 -16.48 0.63
C ASP A 69 13.20 -15.21 0.87
N GLY A 70 12.82 -14.37 1.84
CA GLY A 70 13.55 -13.17 2.23
C GLY A 70 13.35 -11.98 1.27
N GLN A 71 12.37 -12.02 0.37
CA GLN A 71 12.18 -11.00 -0.67
C GLN A 71 11.76 -9.62 -0.12
N PHE A 72 11.22 -9.58 1.10
CA PHE A 72 10.88 -8.33 1.79
C PHE A 72 11.98 -7.84 2.73
N ASN A 73 13.13 -8.52 2.80
CA ASN A 73 14.24 -8.10 3.62
C ASN A 73 15.14 -7.12 2.87
N THR A 74 15.20 -5.88 3.34
CA THR A 74 16.08 -4.87 2.75
C THR A 74 17.49 -4.92 3.32
N ASN A 75 17.64 -5.24 4.62
CA ASN A 75 18.90 -5.50 5.34
C ASN A 75 18.58 -5.85 6.81
N GLY A 76 19.33 -6.79 7.38
CA GLY A 76 19.23 -7.13 8.81
C GLY A 76 18.08 -8.10 9.15
N ARG A 77 17.47 -7.91 10.33
CA ARG A 77 16.41 -8.79 10.84
C ARG A 77 15.16 -8.65 9.95
N PRO A 78 14.60 -9.78 9.46
CA PRO A 78 13.34 -9.75 8.71
C PRO A 78 12.23 -9.04 9.50
N PRO A 79 11.38 -8.23 8.83
CA PRO A 79 10.22 -7.63 9.49
C PRO A 79 9.28 -8.70 10.03
N GLU A 80 8.61 -8.42 11.15
CA GLU A 80 7.70 -9.39 11.77
C GLU A 80 6.51 -9.71 10.85
N PRO A 81 6.20 -11.00 10.59
CA PRO A 81 5.05 -11.39 9.81
C PRO A 81 3.81 -11.49 10.70
N SER A 82 2.63 -11.18 10.18
CA SER A 82 1.38 -11.54 10.82
C SER A 82 0.30 -11.92 9.82
N GLU A 83 -0.53 -12.90 10.18
CA GLU A 83 -1.59 -13.43 9.34
C GLU A 83 -2.95 -13.13 9.98
N ILE A 84 -3.87 -12.56 9.21
CA ILE A 84 -5.26 -12.33 9.62
C ILE A 84 -6.16 -12.92 8.56
N GLY A 85 -7.03 -13.82 8.95
CA GLY A 85 -7.97 -14.45 8.04
C GLY A 85 -8.78 -15.52 8.74
N HIS A 86 -9.86 -15.95 8.10
CA HIS A 86 -10.58 -17.13 8.51
C HIS A 86 -10.39 -18.21 7.44
N LEU A 87 -10.67 -19.45 7.80
CA LEU A 87 -10.72 -20.51 6.81
C LEU A 87 -11.78 -20.19 5.73
N PRO A 88 -11.54 -20.59 4.47
CA PRO A 88 -12.56 -20.50 3.43
C PRO A 88 -13.90 -21.10 3.91
N PRO A 89 -15.06 -20.59 3.46
CA PRO A 89 -15.25 -19.66 2.36
C PRO A 89 -15.52 -18.19 2.77
N HIS A 90 -15.65 -17.88 4.06
CA HIS A 90 -16.41 -16.70 4.48
C HIS A 90 -15.62 -15.39 4.59
N LYS A 91 -14.30 -15.42 4.80
CA LYS A 91 -13.48 -14.20 4.92
C LYS A 91 -12.12 -14.39 4.26
N GLY A 92 -11.70 -13.41 3.48
CA GLY A 92 -10.40 -13.43 2.83
C GLY A 92 -9.23 -13.41 3.81
N ARG A 93 -8.09 -13.88 3.35
CA ARG A 93 -6.83 -13.92 4.10
C ARG A 93 -6.00 -12.69 3.80
N THR A 94 -5.25 -12.24 4.79
CA THR A 94 -4.34 -11.11 4.73
C THR A 94 -3.02 -11.49 5.39
N PHE A 95 -1.92 -11.26 4.68
CA PHE A 95 -0.57 -11.43 5.16
C PHE A 95 0.09 -10.06 5.31
N TYR A 96 0.60 -9.74 6.49
CA TYR A 96 1.31 -8.51 6.79
C TYR A 96 2.80 -8.80 6.98
N VAL A 97 3.64 -7.89 6.49
CA VAL A 97 5.09 -7.88 6.72
C VAL A 97 5.48 -6.54 7.35
N GLY A 98 5.95 -6.60 8.59
CA GLY A 98 6.17 -5.43 9.44
C GLY A 98 4.92 -5.05 10.23
N ASN A 99 5.02 -3.94 10.99
CA ASN A 99 3.94 -3.49 11.86
C ASN A 99 3.47 -2.08 11.48
N ARG A 100 2.26 -1.72 11.96
CA ARG A 100 1.64 -0.42 11.68
C ARG A 100 2.38 0.77 12.27
N GLN A 101 3.25 0.58 13.26
CA GLN A 101 4.03 1.68 13.83
C GLN A 101 5.26 2.02 12.97
N SER A 102 5.65 1.10 12.07
CA SER A 102 6.79 1.27 11.18
C SER A 102 6.51 2.28 10.08
N VAL A 103 7.60 2.87 9.55
CA VAL A 103 7.55 3.82 8.42
C VAL A 103 7.32 3.13 7.07
N LYS A 104 7.48 1.80 7.00
CA LYS A 104 7.20 0.95 5.84
C LYS A 104 6.51 -0.32 6.33
N MET A 105 5.44 -0.73 5.67
CA MET A 105 4.73 -1.98 5.94
C MET A 105 4.20 -2.55 4.62
N VAL A 106 4.26 -3.87 4.44
CA VAL A 106 3.72 -4.53 3.24
C VAL A 106 2.52 -5.39 3.64
N ARG A 107 1.50 -5.44 2.77
CA ARG A 107 0.29 -6.24 2.97
C ARG A 107 -0.10 -6.94 1.68
N GLY A 108 -0.38 -8.24 1.73
CA GLY A 108 -0.99 -8.99 0.64
C GLY A 108 -2.33 -9.56 1.08
N TYR A 109 -3.39 -9.37 0.30
CA TYR A 109 -4.71 -9.88 0.67
C TYR A 109 -5.64 -10.17 -0.50
N GLU A 110 -6.60 -11.07 -0.25
CA GLU A 110 -7.65 -11.46 -1.20
C GLU A 110 -8.70 -10.34 -1.31
N LYS A 111 -8.43 -9.37 -2.20
CA LYS A 111 -9.22 -8.14 -2.40
C LYS A 111 -10.66 -8.44 -2.82
N GLY A 112 -10.87 -9.42 -3.69
CA GLY A 112 -12.21 -9.85 -4.10
C GLY A 112 -13.08 -10.24 -2.90
N ARG A 113 -12.55 -11.06 -2.01
CA ARG A 113 -13.23 -11.47 -0.78
C ARG A 113 -13.47 -10.30 0.17
N GLN A 114 -12.55 -9.34 0.27
CA GLN A 114 -12.77 -8.10 1.03
C GLN A 114 -13.97 -7.30 0.49
N LEU A 115 -14.17 -7.29 -0.83
CA LEU A 115 -15.28 -6.65 -1.52
C LEU A 115 -16.57 -7.51 -1.55
N LYS A 116 -16.63 -8.59 -0.75
CA LYS A 116 -17.74 -9.55 -0.70
C LYS A 116 -18.00 -10.26 -2.04
N GLN A 117 -16.95 -10.46 -2.83
CA GLN A 117 -16.95 -11.25 -4.06
C GLN A 117 -16.16 -12.55 -3.79
N PRO A 118 -16.79 -13.60 -3.24
CA PRO A 118 -16.08 -14.78 -2.75
C PRO A 118 -15.35 -15.57 -3.84
N ASP A 119 -15.86 -15.52 -5.08
CA ASP A 119 -15.31 -16.22 -6.23
C ASP A 119 -14.29 -15.38 -7.02
N SER A 120 -14.08 -14.12 -6.62
CA SER A 120 -13.12 -13.25 -7.30
C SER A 120 -11.69 -13.68 -6.94
N PRO A 121 -10.84 -14.01 -7.94
CA PRO A 121 -9.44 -14.35 -7.71
C PRO A 121 -8.57 -13.11 -7.40
N TRP A 122 -9.15 -11.91 -7.45
CA TRP A 122 -8.46 -10.65 -7.23
C TRP A 122 -7.65 -10.64 -5.92
N PHE A 123 -6.32 -10.61 -6.07
CA PHE A 123 -5.35 -10.43 -5.01
C PHE A 123 -4.66 -9.07 -5.13
N ARG A 124 -4.45 -8.39 -3.99
CA ARG A 124 -3.78 -7.09 -3.95
C ARG A 124 -2.58 -7.16 -3.01
N ALA A 125 -1.46 -6.64 -3.48
CA ALA A 125 -0.30 -6.34 -2.65
C ALA A 125 -0.13 -4.82 -2.50
N GLU A 126 0.07 -4.34 -1.27
CA GLU A 126 0.22 -2.93 -0.93
C GLU A 126 1.53 -2.70 -0.17
N VAL A 127 2.22 -1.60 -0.46
CA VAL A 127 3.29 -1.06 0.38
C VAL A 127 2.83 0.28 0.94
N GLU A 128 2.69 0.33 2.26
CA GLU A 128 2.40 1.55 3.01
C GLU A 128 3.72 2.23 3.37
N PHE A 129 3.84 3.50 3.00
CA PHE A 129 4.92 4.39 3.41
C PHE A 129 4.37 5.47 4.34
N LYS A 130 5.10 5.76 5.41
CA LYS A 130 4.89 6.93 6.27
C LYS A 130 6.13 7.79 6.26
N SER A 131 5.96 9.09 6.38
CA SER A 131 7.09 10.02 6.41
C SER A 131 8.08 9.64 7.51
N GLY A 132 7.61 9.42 8.74
CA GLY A 132 8.47 9.11 9.88
C GLY A 132 9.58 10.16 10.10
N GLY A 133 9.31 11.42 9.72
CA GLY A 133 10.29 12.50 9.71
C GLY A 133 11.10 12.65 8.41
N ARG A 134 10.92 11.76 7.42
CA ARG A 134 11.55 11.84 6.09
C ARG A 134 10.59 12.41 5.06
N VAL A 135 11.13 12.97 3.98
CA VAL A 135 10.34 13.45 2.85
C VAL A 135 9.90 12.26 2.00
N LEU A 136 8.60 12.14 1.77
CA LEU A 136 8.03 11.28 0.74
C LEU A 136 7.80 12.14 -0.52
N PRO A 137 8.50 11.87 -1.64
CA PRO A 137 8.41 12.72 -2.82
C PRO A 137 7.05 12.58 -3.51
N LEU A 138 6.52 13.68 -4.07
CA LEU A 138 5.30 13.66 -4.87
C LEU A 138 5.41 12.73 -6.10
N ASP A 139 6.64 12.44 -6.55
CA ASP A 139 6.96 11.43 -7.57
C ASP A 139 6.36 10.04 -7.25
N MET A 140 6.09 9.72 -5.98
CA MET A 140 5.43 8.46 -5.61
C MET A 140 3.99 8.36 -6.15
N LEU A 141 3.33 9.48 -6.44
CA LEU A 141 1.98 9.51 -7.04
C LEU A 141 2.02 9.19 -8.54
N ILE A 142 3.11 9.56 -9.22
CA ILE A 142 3.24 9.49 -10.68
C ILE A 142 3.99 8.21 -11.10
N ASN A 143 5.03 7.85 -10.35
CA ASN A 143 5.93 6.75 -10.66
C ASN A 143 5.91 5.67 -9.56
N PRO A 144 4.75 5.07 -9.23
CA PRO A 144 4.61 4.17 -8.09
C PRO A 144 5.50 2.92 -8.20
N THR A 145 5.70 2.40 -9.41
CA THR A 145 6.53 1.21 -9.68
C THR A 145 7.98 1.40 -9.22
N LYS A 146 8.53 2.62 -9.34
CA LYS A 146 9.89 2.96 -8.90
C LYS A 146 10.08 2.74 -7.40
N TYR A 147 9.03 2.99 -6.61
CA TYR A 147 9.05 2.92 -5.16
C TYR A 147 8.54 1.58 -4.63
N ASN A 148 7.82 0.82 -5.45
CA ASN A 148 7.44 -0.57 -5.21
C ASN A 148 8.46 -1.58 -5.74
N ALA A 149 9.71 -1.18 -6.03
CA ALA A 149 10.71 -2.03 -6.68
C ALA A 149 10.92 -3.40 -6.00
N ASP A 150 10.89 -3.49 -4.67
CA ASP A 150 11.02 -4.78 -3.96
C ASP A 150 9.82 -5.71 -4.24
N LEU A 151 8.61 -5.15 -4.26
CA LEU A 151 7.39 -5.86 -4.60
C LEU A 151 7.40 -6.27 -6.08
N VAL A 152 7.82 -5.37 -6.97
CA VAL A 152 7.91 -5.61 -8.42
C VAL A 152 8.97 -6.65 -8.76
N LYS A 153 10.13 -6.62 -8.10
CA LYS A 153 11.18 -7.66 -8.27
C LYS A 153 10.67 -9.03 -7.85
N SER A 154 9.87 -9.10 -6.79
CA SER A 154 9.26 -10.35 -6.32
C SER A 154 8.23 -10.88 -7.32
N LEU A 155 7.52 -9.98 -8.01
CA LEU A 155 6.50 -10.27 -9.03
C LEU A 155 7.07 -10.85 -10.33
N LEU A 156 8.30 -10.51 -10.70
CA LEU A 156 8.92 -10.97 -11.94
C LEU A 156 9.54 -12.37 -11.74
N PRO A 157 9.34 -13.31 -12.68
CA PRO A 157 10.06 -14.59 -12.66
C PRO A 157 11.56 -14.32 -12.76
N ARG A 158 12.35 -14.98 -11.90
CA ARG A 158 13.82 -14.96 -11.97
C ARG A 158 14.32 -15.81 -13.14
#